data_AF-A0A3E0MTL5-F1
#
_entry.id   AF-A0A3E0MTL5-F1
#
_cell.length_a   1.000
_cell.length_b   1.000
_cell.length_c   1.000
_cell.angle_alpha   90.00
_cell.angle_beta   90.00
_cell.angle_gamma   90.00
#
_symmetry.space_group_name_H-M   'P 1'
#
loop_
_entity.id
_entity.type
_entity.pdbx_description
1 polymer ?
#
loop_
_entity_poly.entity_id
_entity_poly.type
_entity_poly.pdbx_seq_one_letter_code
_entity_poly.pdbx_strand_id
1 'polypeptide(L)'
;MKPEQLRDLAPCEKCGRSSKVIESRRVDMSNSRRRRFECMSCGHRTTRYEVSAAFYNQSIENERVLQQLKLYIDKKSGVVNKHVRDCNTCEYNDGKKCNLEVAEFDTEEATNCTYYAIKKWRTSPGKRSSSATA
;
A
#
# COMPACT_ATOMS: atom_id res chain seq x y z
N MET A 1 29.96 -4.14 39.81
CA MET A 1 29.63 -4.60 38.43
C MET A 1 29.44 -3.38 37.54
N LYS A 2 30.05 -3.36 36.35
CA LYS A 2 30.01 -2.19 35.44
C LYS A 2 28.59 -2.02 34.84
N PRO A 3 28.08 -0.78 34.75
CA PRO A 3 26.71 -0.48 34.29
C PRO A 3 26.42 -0.80 32.81
N GLU A 4 27.42 -1.19 32.02
CA GLU A 4 27.26 -1.51 30.59
C GLU A 4 26.48 -2.82 30.32
N GLN A 5 26.47 -3.77 31.25
CA GLN A 5 25.86 -5.10 31.04
C GLN A 5 24.31 -5.11 31.08
N LEU A 6 23.67 -4.06 31.61
CA LEU A 6 22.21 -3.97 31.69
C LEU A 6 21.55 -3.59 30.35
N ARG A 7 22.29 -3.02 29.39
CA ARG A 7 21.75 -2.60 28.08
C ARG A 7 21.49 -3.76 27.11
N ASP A 8 21.97 -4.96 27.43
CA ASP A 8 21.86 -6.14 26.56
C ASP A 8 20.78 -7.15 26.99
N LEU A 9 19.95 -6.77 27.98
CA LEU A 9 18.85 -7.59 28.47
C LEU A 9 17.53 -7.13 27.86
N ALA A 10 16.97 -7.94 26.96
CA ALA A 10 15.65 -7.73 26.35
C ALA A 10 14.64 -8.75 26.90
N PRO A 11 13.34 -8.41 27.03
CA PRO A 11 12.33 -9.38 27.46
C PRO A 11 12.14 -10.48 26.41
N CYS A 12 12.01 -11.72 26.86
CA CYS A 12 11.70 -12.88 26.02
C CYS A 12 10.25 -12.84 25.57
N GLU A 13 10.01 -13.02 24.27
CA GLU A 13 8.68 -13.03 23.66
C GLU A 13 7.82 -14.23 24.08
N LYS A 14 8.43 -15.31 24.61
CA LYS A 14 7.68 -16.49 25.08
C LYS A 14 7.33 -16.47 26.56
N CYS A 15 8.26 -16.07 27.42
CA CYS A 15 8.09 -16.20 28.87
C CYS A 15 8.29 -14.89 29.64
N GLY A 16 8.46 -13.75 28.96
CA GLY A 16 8.61 -12.42 29.55
C GLY A 16 9.92 -12.15 30.30
N ARG A 17 10.67 -13.20 30.66
CA ARG A 17 11.94 -13.10 31.39
C ARG A 17 13.07 -12.58 30.50
N SER A 18 14.18 -12.20 31.12
CA SER A 18 15.31 -11.59 30.42
C SER A 18 16.00 -12.53 29.41
N SER A 19 16.36 -11.96 28.28
CA SER A 19 17.12 -12.57 27.19
C SER A 19 18.38 -11.78 26.96
N LYS A 20 19.49 -12.48 26.73
CA LYS A 20 20.80 -11.87 26.45
C LYS A 20 21.07 -11.85 24.95
N VAL A 21 21.81 -10.87 24.48
CA VAL A 21 22.34 -10.86 23.12
C VAL A 21 23.39 -11.96 22.97
N ILE A 22 23.18 -12.87 22.02
CA ILE A 22 24.14 -13.94 21.67
C ILE A 22 24.89 -13.64 20.37
N GLU A 23 24.32 -12.80 19.50
CA GLU A 23 24.95 -12.43 18.23
C GLU A 23 24.56 -11.01 17.85
N SER A 24 25.49 -10.29 17.26
CA SER A 24 25.25 -8.96 16.73
C SER A 24 26.09 -8.76 15.47
N ARG A 25 25.44 -8.54 14.33
CA ARG A 25 26.12 -8.24 13.06
C ARG A 25 25.55 -6.98 12.44
N ARG A 26 26.41 -6.14 11.87
CA ARG A 26 25.96 -5.10 10.93
C ARG A 26 25.45 -5.80 9.67
N VAL A 27 24.39 -5.28 9.10
CA VAL A 27 23.89 -5.71 7.77
C VAL A 27 24.39 -4.69 6.75
N ASP A 28 24.38 -5.01 5.46
CA ASP A 28 25.07 -4.30 4.36
C ASP A 28 24.82 -2.78 4.27
N MET A 29 23.86 -2.23 5.03
CA MET A 29 23.69 -0.80 5.25
C MET A 29 24.22 -0.38 6.63
N SER A 30 25.07 0.66 6.67
CA SER A 30 25.73 1.16 7.88
C SER A 30 24.79 1.51 9.04
N ASN A 31 23.51 1.74 8.76
CA ASN A 31 22.48 2.09 9.73
C ASN A 31 21.64 0.92 10.25
N SER A 32 21.92 -0.32 9.83
CA SER A 32 21.15 -1.50 10.26
C SER A 32 22.01 -2.59 10.92
N ARG A 33 21.40 -3.30 11.87
CA ARG A 33 22.05 -4.34 12.68
C ARG A 33 21.09 -5.50 12.89
N ARG A 34 21.56 -6.72 12.67
CA ARG A 34 20.88 -7.95 13.09
C ARG A 34 21.38 -8.34 14.48
N ARG A 35 20.47 -8.41 15.46
CA ARG A 35 20.76 -8.94 16.81
C ARG A 35 20.00 -10.23 17.05
N ARG A 36 20.68 -11.25 17.59
CA ARG A 36 20.04 -12.47 18.09
C ARG A 36 20.09 -12.50 19.60
N PHE A 37 18.96 -12.86 20.18
CA PHE A 37 18.75 -12.96 21.61
C PHE A 37 18.47 -14.41 21.98
N GLU A 38 18.92 -14.82 23.16
CA GLU A 38 18.58 -16.10 23.77
C GLU A 38 18.05 -15.86 25.19
N CYS A 39 16.87 -16.40 25.47
CA CYS A 39 16.27 -16.32 26.79
C CYS A 39 17.07 -17.14 27.80
N MET A 40 17.43 -16.54 28.93
CA MET A 40 18.19 -17.21 29.98
C MET A 40 17.36 -18.21 30.80
N SER A 41 16.03 -18.21 30.66
CA SER A 41 15.14 -19.10 31.41
C SER A 41 14.54 -20.24 30.59
N CYS A 42 14.07 -19.97 29.37
CA CYS A 42 13.41 -20.98 28.54
C CYS A 42 14.21 -21.36 27.29
N GLY A 43 15.39 -20.76 27.05
CA GLY A 43 16.24 -21.03 25.90
C GLY A 43 15.68 -20.54 24.55
N HIS A 44 14.52 -19.87 24.53
CA HIS A 44 13.94 -19.37 23.29
C HIS A 44 14.85 -18.34 22.62
N ARG A 45 14.99 -18.47 21.29
CA ARG A 45 15.81 -17.59 20.46
C ARG A 45 14.96 -16.70 19.58
N THR A 46 15.30 -15.42 19.55
CA THR A 46 14.65 -14.40 18.71
C THR A 46 15.71 -13.64 17.92
N THR A 47 15.40 -13.27 16.68
CA THR A 47 16.23 -12.37 15.86
C THR A 47 15.50 -11.04 15.67
N ARG A 48 16.19 -9.92 15.88
CA ARG A 48 15.68 -8.57 15.62
C ARG A 48 16.57 -7.85 14.61
N TYR A 49 15.94 -7.02 13.79
CA TYR A 49 16.61 -6.08 12.90
C TYR A 49 16.40 -4.68 13.46
N GLU A 50 17.50 -4.04 13.83
CA GLU A 50 17.52 -2.73 14.47
C GLU A 50 18.11 -1.72 13.50
N VAL A 51 17.57 -0.50 13.51
CA VAL A 51 18.13 0.64 12.78
C VAL A 51 18.49 1.76 13.75
N SER A 52 19.39 2.67 13.35
CA SER A 52 19.70 3.85 14.14
C SER A 52 18.47 4.77 14.26
N ALA A 53 18.33 5.46 15.39
CA ALA A 53 17.24 6.43 15.59
C ALA A 53 17.27 7.55 14.54
N ALA A 54 18.47 7.99 14.13
CA ALA A 54 18.65 8.97 13.06
C ALA A 54 18.06 8.48 11.73
N PHE A 55 18.34 7.23 11.34
CA PHE A 55 17.80 6.63 10.12
C PHE A 55 16.28 6.47 10.19
N TYR A 56 15.75 6.03 11.33
CA TYR A 56 14.30 5.93 11.54
C TYR A 56 13.61 7.29 11.37
N ASN A 57 14.10 8.33 12.05
CA ASN A 57 13.52 9.67 11.95
C ASN A 57 13.61 10.22 10.52
N GLN A 58 14.73 9.99 9.82
CA GLN A 58 14.87 10.36 8.41
C GLN A 58 13.86 9.62 7.52
N SER A 59 13.59 8.34 7.78
CA SER A 59 12.62 7.56 7.00
C SER A 59 11.19 8.09 7.13
N ILE A 60 10.79 8.54 8.33
CA ILE A 60 9.49 9.17 8.57
C ILE A 60 9.38 10.48 7.76
N GLU A 61 10.44 11.29 7.78
CA GLU A 61 10.43 12.56 7.05
C GLU A 61 10.41 12.34 5.53
N ASN A 62 11.17 11.38 5.04
CA ASN A 62 11.13 10.98 3.63
C ASN A 62 9.73 10.52 3.21
N GLU A 63 9.03 9.75 4.05
CA GLU A 63 7.66 9.31 3.77
C GLU A 63 6.70 10.51 3.62
N ARG A 64 6.80 11.52 4.49
CA ARG A 64 6.00 12.74 4.39
C ARG A 64 6.27 13.50 3.10
N VAL A 65 7.54 13.67 2.74
CA VAL A 65 7.94 14.35 1.49
C VAL A 65 7.40 13.59 0.27
N LEU A 66 7.49 12.27 0.26
CA LEU A 66 6.96 11.44 -0.83
C LEU A 66 5.43 11.56 -0.97
N GLN A 67 4.70 11.62 0.16
CA GLN A 67 3.26 11.86 0.13
C GLN A 67 2.92 13.24 -0.45
N GLN A 68 3.64 14.28 -0.07
CA GLN A 68 3.46 15.63 -0.63
C GLN A 68 3.77 15.66 -2.13
N LEU A 69 4.85 15.00 -2.55
CA LEU A 69 5.24 14.90 -3.94
C LEU A 69 4.15 14.20 -4.77
N LYS A 70 3.59 13.10 -4.24
CA LYS A 70 2.47 12.40 -4.88
C LYS A 70 1.28 13.32 -5.11
N LEU A 71 0.83 14.04 -4.07
CA LEU A 71 -0.28 14.99 -4.20
C LEU A 71 0.00 16.11 -5.20
N TYR A 72 1.23 16.61 -5.25
CA TYR A 72 1.63 17.63 -6.20
C TYR A 72 1.63 17.10 -7.64
N ILE A 73 2.16 15.89 -7.86
CA ILE A 73 2.12 15.22 -9.16
C ILE A 73 0.68 14.96 -9.60
N ASP A 74 -0.17 14.43 -8.73
CA ASP A 74 -1.60 14.18 -9.03
C ASP A 74 -2.31 15.48 -9.43
N LYS A 75 -2.01 16.59 -8.74
CA LYS A 75 -2.58 17.91 -9.05
C LYS A 75 -2.04 18.51 -10.36
N LYS A 76 -0.76 18.35 -10.66
CA LYS A 76 -0.08 18.97 -11.82
C LYS A 76 -0.22 18.16 -13.11
N SER A 77 -0.24 16.85 -13.00
CA SER A 77 -0.43 15.96 -14.15
C SER A 77 -1.83 16.05 -14.75
N GLY A 78 -2.80 16.62 -14.02
CA GLY A 78 -4.21 16.60 -14.41
C GLY A 78 -4.80 15.19 -14.37
N VAL A 79 -4.01 14.19 -13.99
CA VAL A 79 -4.41 12.82 -13.68
C VAL A 79 -5.04 12.83 -12.29
N VAL A 80 -6.19 13.49 -12.20
CA VAL A 80 -7.27 12.89 -11.41
C VAL A 80 -7.46 11.52 -12.06
N ASN A 81 -7.62 10.43 -11.29
CA ASN A 81 -8.18 9.19 -11.84
C ASN A 81 -9.56 9.52 -12.42
N LYS A 82 -9.56 10.05 -13.64
CA LYS A 82 -10.73 10.58 -14.31
C LYS A 82 -11.29 9.36 -14.98
N HIS A 83 -12.07 8.61 -14.21
CA HIS A 83 -12.72 7.42 -14.73
C HIS A 83 -13.37 7.78 -16.08
N VAL A 84 -12.88 7.12 -17.11
CA VAL A 84 -13.31 7.27 -18.48
C VAL A 84 -14.67 6.58 -18.57
N ARG A 85 -15.66 7.29 -19.11
CA ARG A 85 -17.03 6.77 -19.21
C ARG A 85 -17.20 5.76 -20.34
N ASP A 86 -16.31 5.79 -21.32
CA ASP A 86 -16.43 5.07 -22.57
C ASP A 86 -15.03 4.69 -23.06
N CYS A 87 -14.83 3.40 -23.36
CA CYS A 87 -13.60 2.86 -23.92
C CYS A 87 -13.17 3.60 -25.19
N ASN A 88 -14.11 4.10 -25.99
CA ASN A 88 -13.82 4.84 -27.21
C ASN A 88 -13.10 6.18 -26.96
N THR A 89 -13.30 6.77 -25.78
CA THR A 89 -12.68 8.04 -25.36
C THR A 89 -11.46 7.84 -24.45
N CYS A 90 -11.06 6.59 -24.21
CA CYS A 90 -9.95 6.22 -23.35
C CYS A 90 -8.60 6.45 -24.05
N GLU A 91 -7.59 6.90 -23.30
CA GLU A 91 -6.23 7.09 -23.83
C GLU A 91 -5.56 5.79 -24.30
N TYR A 92 -6.03 4.65 -23.79
CA TYR A 92 -5.55 3.31 -24.15
C TYR A 92 -6.34 2.67 -25.30
N ASN A 93 -7.23 3.40 -25.97
CA ASN A 93 -7.94 2.90 -27.14
C ASN A 93 -7.03 2.93 -28.38
N ASP A 94 -6.79 1.78 -28.98
CA ASP A 94 -6.14 1.66 -30.29
C ASP A 94 -7.17 1.22 -31.35
N GLY A 95 -7.98 2.18 -31.79
CA GLY A 95 -8.86 2.08 -32.97
C GLY A 95 -10.01 1.06 -32.92
N LYS A 96 -10.04 0.14 -31.95
CA LYS A 96 -11.06 -0.89 -31.63
C LYS A 96 -10.58 -1.94 -30.60
N LYS A 97 -9.41 -1.75 -30.01
CA LYS A 97 -8.82 -2.66 -29.02
C LYS A 97 -8.26 -1.87 -27.85
N CYS A 98 -8.21 -2.50 -26.69
CA CYS A 98 -7.51 -1.94 -25.54
C CYS A 98 -6.01 -2.23 -25.65
N ASN A 99 -5.16 -1.19 -25.58
CA ASN A 99 -3.70 -1.33 -25.52
C ASN A 99 -3.21 -1.97 -24.20
N LEU A 100 -4.09 -2.13 -23.21
CA LEU A 100 -3.85 -2.89 -21.98
C LEU A 100 -4.33 -4.35 -22.07
N GLU A 101 -4.74 -4.79 -23.27
CA GLU A 101 -5.20 -6.16 -23.55
C GLU A 101 -6.41 -6.62 -22.72
N VAL A 102 -7.24 -5.66 -22.27
CA VAL A 102 -8.52 -5.96 -21.63
C VAL A 102 -9.46 -6.61 -22.66
N ALA A 103 -9.84 -7.86 -22.40
CA ALA A 103 -10.66 -8.66 -23.31
C ALA A 103 -12.08 -8.10 -23.44
N GLU A 104 -12.58 -7.48 -22.37
CA GLU A 104 -13.92 -6.90 -22.26
C GLU A 104 -14.00 -5.46 -22.83
N PHE A 105 -13.07 -5.05 -23.70
CA PHE A 105 -13.04 -3.70 -24.30
C PHE A 105 -14.39 -3.28 -24.89
N ASP A 106 -14.84 -2.08 -24.51
CA ASP A 106 -16.11 -1.48 -24.95
C ASP A 106 -17.37 -2.32 -24.63
N THR A 107 -17.31 -3.11 -23.56
CA THR A 107 -18.45 -3.88 -23.04
C THR A 107 -18.79 -3.48 -21.60
N GLU A 108 -20.00 -3.81 -21.16
CA GLU A 108 -20.42 -3.61 -19.77
C GLU A 108 -19.63 -4.48 -18.77
N GLU A 109 -18.93 -5.51 -19.26
CA GLU A 109 -18.11 -6.44 -18.50
C GLU A 109 -16.68 -5.90 -18.24
N ALA A 110 -16.34 -4.73 -18.81
CA ALA A 110 -15.09 -4.00 -18.54
C ALA A 110 -14.99 -3.48 -17.09
N THR A 111 -15.76 -4.02 -16.15
CA THR A 111 -15.77 -3.67 -14.72
C THR A 111 -14.41 -3.85 -14.05
N ASN A 112 -13.54 -4.70 -14.61
CA ASN A 112 -12.19 -4.94 -14.11
C ASN A 112 -11.18 -3.87 -14.58
N CYS A 113 -11.56 -3.01 -15.53
CA CYS A 113 -10.72 -1.89 -15.95
C CYS A 113 -10.80 -0.77 -14.90
N THR A 114 -9.66 -0.45 -14.27
CA THR A 114 -9.58 0.61 -13.24
C THR A 114 -10.01 1.98 -13.76
N TYR A 115 -9.97 2.19 -15.08
CA TYR A 115 -10.35 3.44 -15.73
C TYR A 115 -11.82 3.49 -16.17
N TYR A 116 -12.53 2.37 -16.29
CA TYR A 116 -13.90 2.35 -16.86
C TYR A 116 -14.96 2.66 -15.79
N ALA A 117 -15.93 3.52 -16.13
CA ALA A 117 -17.08 3.80 -15.26
C ALA A 117 -18.41 3.86 -16.03
N ILE A 118 -19.33 2.97 -15.66
CA ILE A 118 -20.69 2.94 -16.20
C ILE A 118 -21.51 4.07 -15.57
N LYS A 119 -22.09 4.94 -16.41
CA LYS A 119 -23.20 5.80 -15.97
C LYS A 119 -24.43 4.92 -15.79
N LYS A 120 -24.77 4.53 -14.55
CA LYS A 120 -26.09 3.94 -14.26
C LYS A 120 -27.17 4.97 -14.54
N TRP A 121 -27.76 4.96 -15.74
CA TRP A 121 -29.02 5.64 -15.97
C TRP A 121 -30.11 4.80 -15.30
N ARG A 122 -30.85 5.38 -14.35
CA ARG A 122 -32.15 4.82 -13.97
C ARG A 122 -33.10 5.08 -15.15
N THR A 123 -33.28 4.10 -16.02
CA THR A 123 -34.47 3.99 -16.89
C THR A 123 -35.50 3.13 -16.12
N SER A 124 -36.48 3.74 -15.44
CA SER A 124 -37.87 4.04 -15.87
C SER A 124 -38.81 2.82 -15.79
N PRO A 125 -40.11 3.02 -15.52
CA PRO A 125 -41.07 2.50 -16.51
C PRO A 125 -42.31 3.38 -16.74
N GLY A 126 -42.72 3.45 -18.01
CA GLY A 126 -44.14 3.41 -18.36
C GLY A 126 -44.77 4.70 -18.88
N LYS A 127 -44.80 4.84 -20.20
CA LYS A 127 -45.95 5.45 -20.89
C LYS A 127 -47.24 4.79 -20.36
N ARG A 128 -48.24 5.59 -19.97
CA ARG A 128 -49.64 5.26 -20.28
C ARG A 128 -50.11 6.25 -21.32
N SER A 129 -50.28 5.75 -22.55
CA SER A 129 -50.97 6.44 -23.62
C SER A 129 -52.46 6.63 -23.26
N SER A 130 -52.97 7.76 -23.70
CA SER A 130 -54.32 8.29 -23.67
C SER A 130 -55.41 7.42 -24.31
N SER A 131 -56.64 7.52 -23.79
CA SER A 131 -57.96 7.45 -24.48
C SER A 131 -59.07 7.49 -23.42
N ALA A 132 -60.25 8.09 -23.55
CA ALA A 132 -60.87 9.14 -24.35
C ALA A 132 -62.27 9.36 -23.71
N THR A 133 -62.79 10.59 -23.73
CA THR A 133 -64.21 11.00 -23.79
C THR A 133 -65.31 10.21 -23.07
N ALA A 134 -66.05 10.89 -22.19
CA ALA A 134 -67.42 11.38 -22.44
C ALA A 134 -67.82 12.39 -21.35
#